data_AF-A0A1Z8SRG2-F1
#
_entry.id   AF-A0A1Z8SRG2-F1
#
_cell.length_a   1.000
_cell.length_b   1.000
_cell.length_c   1.000
_cell.angle_alpha   90.00
_cell.angle_beta   90.00
_cell.angle_gamma   90.00
#
_symmetry.space_group_name_H-M   'P 1'
#
loop_
_entity.id
_entity.type
_entity.pdbx_description
1 polymer ?
#
loop_
_entity_poly.entity_id
_entity_poly.type
_entity_poly.pdbx_seq_one_letter_code
_entity_poly.pdbx_strand_id
1 'polypeptide(L)' 'MNFQQMAQRCPGAKVGQICHLPDWRYFINGNGYAGIEKFSGGLVRGCLWSLLPEHWLALDQYEGVSGGYYEKKKIH' A
#
# COMPACT_ATOMS: atom_id res chain seq x y z
N MET A 1 5.15 -9.80 1.24
CA MET A 1 4.04 -9.28 2.08
C MET A 1 4.32 -9.67 3.52
N ASN A 2 4.41 -8.71 4.45
CA ASN A 2 4.77 -9.00 5.85
C ASN A 2 3.60 -8.62 6.77
N PHE A 3 2.84 -9.63 7.19
CA PHE A 3 1.67 -9.47 8.06
C PHE A 3 2.02 -8.89 9.43
N GLN A 4 3.20 -9.23 9.96
CA GLN A 4 3.68 -8.74 11.25
C GLN A 4 4.02 -7.25 11.19
N GLN A 5 4.60 -6.78 10.08
CA GLN A 5 4.82 -5.35 9.87
C GLN A 5 3.48 -4.59 9.78
N MET A 6 2.48 -5.14 9.09
CA MET A 6 1.19 -4.48 8.98
C MET A 6 0.46 -4.39 10.33
N ALA A 7 0.53 -5.45 11.14
CA ALA A 7 -0.02 -5.46 12.50
C ALA A 7 0.66 -4.43 13.42
N GLN A 8 1.96 -4.18 13.24
CA GLN A 8 2.67 -3.14 14.00
C GLN A 8 2.38 -1.72 13.49
N ARG A 9 2.25 -1.53 12.16
CA ARG A 9 1.99 -0.22 11.53
C ARG A 9 0.55 0.24 11.71
N CYS A 10 -0.39 -0.71 11.70
CA CYS A 10 -1.80 -0.45 11.87
C CYS A 10 -2.45 -1.62 12.64
N PRO A 11 -2.52 -1.52 13.98
CA PRO A 11 -3.07 -2.60 14.82
C PRO A 11 -4.51 -2.99 14.50
N GLY A 12 -5.32 -2.07 13.97
CA GLY A 12 -6.70 -2.35 13.56
C GLY A 12 -6.87 -2.85 12.13
N ALA A 13 -5.79 -3.09 11.37
CA ALA A 13 -5.88 -3.56 10.00
C ALA A 13 -6.38 -5.02 9.95
N LYS A 14 -7.53 -5.24 9.33
CA LYS A 14 -8.02 -6.60 9.06
C LYS A 14 -7.57 -7.04 7.68
N VAL A 15 -6.85 -8.17 7.61
CA VAL A 15 -6.51 -8.82 6.34
C VAL A 15 -7.83 -9.12 5.61
N GLY A 16 -7.96 -8.59 4.39
CA GLY A 16 -9.07 -8.90 3.52
C GLY A 16 -8.69 -10.01 2.55
N GLN A 17 -8.85 -9.72 1.27
CA GLN A 17 -8.64 -10.67 0.18
C GLN A 17 -7.37 -10.35 -0.62
N ILE A 18 -6.84 -11.36 -1.31
CA ILE A 18 -5.85 -11.13 -2.37
C ILE A 18 -6.57 -10.41 -3.50
N CYS A 19 -5.98 -9.33 -4.00
CA CYS A 19 -6.51 -8.57 -5.11
C CYS A 19 -5.51 -8.51 -6.27
N HIS A 20 -6.05 -8.30 -7.46
CA HIS A 20 -5.26 -8.00 -8.65
C HIS A 20 -5.60 -6.60 -9.13
N LEU A 21 -4.57 -5.82 -9.41
CA LEU A 21 -4.67 -4.47 -9.92
C LEU A 21 -4.14 -4.47 -11.36
N PRO A 22 -5.03 -4.51 -12.38
CA PRO A 22 -4.65 -4.49 -13.79
C PRO A 22 -4.17 -3.10 -14.21
N ASP A 23 -3.33 -3.03 -15.23
CA ASP A 23 -2.71 -1.81 -15.78
C ASP A 23 -1.74 -1.10 -14.81
N TRP A 24 -1.13 -1.87 -13.92
CA TRP A 24 -0.07 -1.42 -13.02
C TRP A 24 1.11 -2.38 -13.03
N ARG A 25 2.30 -1.89 -12.68
CA ARG A 25 3.48 -2.71 -12.42
C ARG A 25 4.11 -2.39 -11.07
N TYR A 26 4.74 -3.40 -10.49
CA TYR A 26 5.56 -3.28 -9.29
C TYR A 26 7.01 -2.98 -9.68
N PHE A 27 7.67 -2.09 -8.93
CA PHE A 27 9.08 -1.80 -9.09
C PHE A 27 9.75 -1.55 -7.74
N ILE A 28 11.09 -1.63 -7.73
CA ILE A 28 11.92 -1.20 -6.61
C ILE A 28 12.74 -0.02 -7.11
N ASN A 29 12.65 1.12 -6.44
CA ASN A 29 13.42 2.30 -6.83
C ASN A 29 14.91 2.16 -6.47
N GLY A 30 15.75 3.09 -6.92
CA GLY A 30 17.19 3.08 -6.64
C GLY A 30 17.56 3.16 -5.15
N ASN A 31 16.62 3.54 -4.29
CA ASN A 31 16.79 3.60 -2.84
C ASN A 31 16.30 2.32 -2.11
N GLY A 32 15.88 1.29 -2.85
CA GLY A 32 15.42 0.01 -2.30
C GLY A 32 13.97 0.00 -1.85
N TYR A 33 13.19 1.06 -2.13
CA TYR A 33 11.78 1.13 -1.75
C TYR A 33 10.88 0.52 -2.82
N ALA A 34 9.88 -0.24 -2.35
CA ALA A 34 8.85 -0.84 -3.15
C ALA A 34 7.79 0.20 -3.57
N GLY A 35 7.46 0.25 -4.86
CA GLY A 35 6.42 1.12 -5.40
C GLY A 35 5.60 0.44 -6.48
N ILE A 36 4.48 1.07 -6.86
CA ILE A 36 3.69 0.68 -8.03
C ILE A 36 3.41 1.89 -8.90
N GLU A 37 3.37 1.69 -10.22
CA GLU A 37 3.05 2.74 -11.20
C GLU A 37 2.14 2.20 -12.29
N LYS A 38 1.47 3.11 -13.01
CA LYS A 38 0.61 2.75 -14.14
C LYS A 38 1.45 2.15 -15.27
N PHE A 39 1.02 1.00 -15.77
CA PHE A 39 1.67 0.31 -16.87
C PHE A 39 0.64 -0.52 -17.63
N SER A 40 0.29 -0.09 -18.84
CA SER A 40 -0.72 -0.76 -19.67
C SER A 40 -0.38 -2.22 -19.88
N GLY A 41 -1.35 -3.12 -19.63
CA GLY A 41 -1.15 -4.57 -19.73
C GLY A 41 -0.37 -5.19 -18.55
N GLY A 42 0.00 -4.39 -17.56
CA GLY A 42 0.59 -4.88 -16.31
C GLY A 42 -0.44 -5.48 -15.36
N LEU A 43 0.04 -6.26 -14.39
CA LEU A 43 -0.78 -6.80 -13.31
C LEU A 43 0.01 -6.82 -12.01
N VAL A 44 -0.47 -6.09 -11.00
CA VAL A 44 0.07 -6.18 -9.64
C VAL A 44 -0.83 -7.07 -8.80
N ARG A 45 -0.22 -8.04 -8.10
CA ARG A 45 -0.91 -8.88 -7.12
C ARG A 45 -0.64 -8.31 -5.73
N GLY A 46 -1.71 -7.99 -4.99
CA GLY A 46 -1.65 -7.41 -3.67
C GLY A 46 -2.63 -8.05 -2.70
N CYS A 47 -2.75 -7.48 -1.51
CA CYS A 47 -3.79 -7.83 -0.55
C CYS A 47 -4.48 -6.56 -0.08
N LEU A 48 -5.81 -6.61 0.01
CA LEU A 48 -6.61 -5.55 0.56
C LEU A 48 -6.67 -5.68 2.08
N TRP A 49 -6.59 -4.54 2.75
CA TRP A 49 -6.73 -4.44 4.19
C TRP A 49 -7.89 -3.51 4.51
N SER A 50 -8.75 -3.93 5.42
CA SER A 50 -9.81 -3.06 5.94
C SER A 50 -9.29 -2.30 7.15
N LEU A 51 -9.37 -0.98 7.09
CA LEU A 51 -8.84 -0.04 8.09
C LEU A 51 -10.00 0.79 8.65
N LEU A 52 -10.09 0.92 9.97
CA LEU A 52 -10.99 1.90 10.59
C LEU A 52 -10.47 3.33 10.35
N PRO A 53 -11.33 4.36 10.23
CA PRO A 53 -10.92 5.73 9.96
C PRO A 53 -9.82 6.27 10.88
N GLU A 54 -9.87 5.93 12.17
CA GLU A 54 -8.88 6.29 13.19
C GLU A 54 -7.46 5.78 12.91
N HIS A 55 -7.34 4.68 12.17
CA HIS A 55 -6.05 4.07 11.84
C HIS A 55 -5.40 4.62 10.58
N TRP A 56 -6.12 5.44 9.80
CA TRP A 56 -5.56 6.07 8.60
C TRP A 56 -4.40 7.00 8.97
N LEU A 57 -4.52 7.77 10.06
CA LEU A 57 -3.49 8.71 10.48
C LEU A 57 -2.16 8.03 10.85
N ALA A 58 -2.22 6.89 11.52
CA ALA A 58 -1.02 6.11 11.88
C ALA A 58 -0.29 5.60 10.63
N LEU A 59 -1.06 5.14 9.63
CA LEU A 59 -0.50 4.68 8.37
C LEU A 59 0.13 5.84 7.58
N ASP A 60 -0.51 7.02 7.57
CA ASP A 60 -0.02 8.21 6.87
C ASP A 60 1.30 8.71 7.42
N GLN A 61 1.41 8.70 8.74
CA GLN A 61 2.63 9.06 9.44
C GLN A 61 3.75 8.07 9.11
N TYR A 62 3.44 6.77 9.07
CA TYR A 62 4.43 5.74 8.76
C TYR A 62 4.93 5.83 7.31
N GLU A 63 4.01 5.95 6.36
CA GLU A 63 4.33 6.07 4.93
C GLU A 63 4.87 7.47 4.56
N GLY A 64 4.97 8.38 5.54
CA GLY A 64 5.54 9.71 5.33
C GLY A 64 4.80 10.52 4.28
N VAL A 65 3.46 10.40 4.23
CA VAL A 65 2.62 11.05 3.21
C VAL A 65 2.76 12.57 3.29
N SER A 66 2.86 13.13 4.49
CA SER A 66 3.12 14.57 4.70
C SER A 66 4.52 15.00 4.25
N GLY A 67 5.48 14.07 4.22
CA GLY A 67 6.85 14.31 3.78
C GLY A 67 7.08 14.05 2.28
N GLY A 68 6.05 13.64 1.54
CA GLY A 68 6.13 13.38 0.10
C GLY A 68 6.84 12.08 -0.30
N TYR A 69 7.08 11.16 0.65
CA TYR A 69 7.71 9.87 0.35
C TYR A 69 6.77 8.93 -0.39
N TYR A 70 5.47 8.96 -0.06
CA TYR A 70 4.42 8.21 -0.73
C TYR A 70 3.18 9.07 -0.94
N GLU A 71 2.53 8.86 -2.09
CA GLU A 71 1.24 9.49 -2.43
C GLU A 71 0.10 8.49 -2.22
N LYS A 72 -1.01 8.95 -1.62
CA LYS A 72 -2.23 8.16 -1.59
C LYS A 72 -3.04 8.34 -2.86
N LYS A 73 -3.49 7.23 -3.42
CA LYS A 73 -4.39 7.23 -4.57
C LYS A 73 -5.63 6.40 -4.30
N LYS A 74 -6.80 6.99 -4.58
CA LYS A 74 -8.05 6.26 -4.60
C LYS A 74 -8.21 5.60 -5.97
N ILE A 75 -8.33 4.27 -5.96
CA ILE A 75 -8.63 3.46 -7.14
C ILE A 75 -10.13 3.12 -7.07
N HIS A 76 -10.83 3.33 -8.19
CA HIS A 76 -12.26 3.07 -8.35
C HIS A 76 -12.47 1.80 -9.18
#